data_AF-A0A317IPG1-F1
#
_entry.id   AF-A0A317IPG1-F1
#
_cell.length_a   1.000
_cell.length_b   1.000
_cell.length_c   1.000
_cell.angle_alpha   90.00
_cell.angle_beta   90.00
_cell.angle_gamma   90.00
#
_symmetry.space_group_name_H-M   'P 1'
#
loop_
_entity.id
_entity.type
_entity.pdbx_description
1 polymer ?
#
loop_
_entity_poly.entity_id
_entity_poly.type
_entity_poly.pdbx_seq_one_letter_code
_entity_poly.pdbx_strand_id
1 'polypeptide(L)'
;MQIVILLTLMTLLPAALMAITPFLRITIVLHFLRQALGTQSTPSNQVLIGLALFLTIVIVQPVAADIYHLGWEPLQDGRLSPQQAFDQGSKPLRTFLVRFARDKDIRLFLEIAHTPPPHSPADLNLSVLIPAYILSELKTGFQIGAVLFLPFLVIDLVVASVTLSIGMVQLPPIMISAPFKILLFVLVDGWNLVVGSLMKSFY
;
A
#
# COMPACT_ATOMS: atom_id res chain seq x y z
N MET A 1 35.43 3.92 -0.50
CA MET A 1 34.33 3.66 -1.46
C MET A 1 33.29 2.66 -0.96
N GLN A 2 33.66 1.50 -0.42
CA GLN A 2 32.70 0.50 0.07
C GLN A 2 31.76 1.03 1.19
N ILE A 3 32.28 1.78 2.16
CA ILE A 3 31.46 2.36 3.25
C ILE A 3 30.43 3.38 2.71
N VAL A 4 30.80 4.17 1.70
CA VAL A 4 29.90 5.15 1.08
C VAL A 4 28.73 4.45 0.39
N ILE A 5 29.01 3.38 -0.38
CA ILE A 5 27.97 2.57 -1.04
C ILE A 5 27.04 1.92 0.00
N LEU A 6 27.61 1.40 1.09
CA LEU A 6 26.84 0.79 2.18
C LEU A 6 25.89 1.80 2.85
N LEU A 7 26.38 3.00 3.17
CA LEU A 7 25.57 4.07 3.76
C LEU A 7 24.46 4.52 2.81
N THR A 8 24.75 4.65 1.51
CA THR A 8 23.73 4.99 0.50
C THR A 8 22.66 3.91 0.37
N LEU A 9 23.05 2.63 0.40
CA LEU A 9 22.07 1.53 0.39
C LEU A 9 21.20 1.53 1.65
N MET A 10 21.80 1.79 2.82
CA MET A 10 21.08 1.91 4.09
C MET A 10 20.06 3.05 4.11
N THR A 11 20.33 4.19 3.46
CA THR A 11 19.38 5.31 3.40
C THR A 11 18.20 5.04 2.45
N LEU A 12 18.41 4.25 1.39
CA LEU A 12 17.36 3.88 0.44
C LEU A 12 16.53 2.68 0.91
N LEU A 13 17.08 1.84 1.79
CA LEU A 13 16.44 0.61 2.25
C LEU A 13 15.04 0.83 2.85
N PRO A 14 14.78 1.81 3.74
CA PRO A 14 13.44 2.04 4.26
C PRO A 14 12.43 2.37 3.16
N ALA A 15 12.82 3.21 2.18
CA ALA A 15 11.96 3.56 1.06
C ALA A 15 11.66 2.36 0.17
N ALA A 16 12.66 1.52 -0.10
CA ALA A 16 12.48 0.28 -0.84
C ALA A 16 11.53 -0.68 -0.10
N LEU A 17 11.71 -0.89 1.20
CA LEU A 17 10.83 -1.73 2.02
C LEU A 17 9.39 -1.23 2.02
N MET A 18 9.18 0.08 2.15
CA MET A 18 7.84 0.68 2.07
C MET A 18 7.18 0.47 0.70
N ALA A 19 7.95 0.45 -0.38
CA ALA A 19 7.44 0.26 -1.73
C ALA A 19 7.10 -1.20 -2.05
N ILE A 20 7.86 -2.17 -1.53
CA ILE A 20 7.67 -3.61 -1.82
C ILE A 20 6.74 -4.33 -0.82
N THR A 21 6.12 -3.59 0.09
CA THR A 21 5.20 -4.12 1.11
C THR A 21 3.79 -3.53 0.95
N PRO A 22 2.76 -4.06 1.64
CA PRO A 22 1.41 -3.50 1.69
C PRO A 22 1.33 -2.03 2.10
N PHE A 23 2.39 -1.50 2.72
CA PHE A 23 2.47 -0.13 3.21
C PHE A 23 2.05 0.89 2.16
N LEU A 24 2.45 0.68 0.90
CA LEU A 24 2.12 1.55 -0.23
C LEU A 24 0.60 1.69 -0.42
N ARG A 25 -0.12 0.56 -0.57
CA ARG A 25 -1.58 0.56 -0.76
C ARG A 25 -2.29 1.17 0.43
N ILE A 26 -1.91 0.78 1.65
CA ILE A 26 -2.56 1.24 2.88
C ILE A 26 -2.43 2.76 3.02
N THR A 27 -1.22 3.29 2.81
CA THR A 27 -0.97 4.74 2.92
C THR A 27 -1.78 5.53 1.89
N ILE A 28 -1.88 5.05 0.65
CA ILE A 28 -2.70 5.68 -0.40
C ILE A 28 -4.16 5.74 0.02
N VAL A 29 -4.73 4.61 0.45
CA VAL A 29 -6.14 4.51 0.84
C VAL A 29 -6.46 5.43 2.03
N LEU A 30 -5.60 5.43 3.05
CA LEU A 30 -5.76 6.31 4.22
C LEU A 30 -5.66 7.79 3.84
N HIS A 31 -4.81 8.14 2.87
CA HIS A 31 -4.70 9.51 2.39
C HIS A 31 -5.97 9.95 1.62
N PHE A 32 -6.50 9.09 0.75
CA PHE A 32 -7.77 9.32 0.06
C PHE A 32 -8.91 9.51 1.06
N LEU A 33 -8.98 8.67 2.10
CA LEU A 33 -9.98 8.80 3.16
C LEU A 33 -9.91 10.16 3.85
N ARG A 34 -8.70 10.62 4.24
CA ARG A 34 -8.54 11.93 4.88
C ARG A 34 -8.99 13.07 3.97
N GLN A 35 -8.64 13.02 2.69
CA GLN A 35 -9.10 14.02 1.72
C GLN A 35 -10.63 13.99 1.56
N ALA A 36 -11.22 12.80 1.49
CA ALA A 36 -12.66 12.63 1.33
C ALA A 36 -13.46 13.21 2.51
N LEU A 37 -12.95 13.04 3.75
CA LEU A 37 -13.55 13.60 4.97
C LEU A 37 -13.48 15.13 5.04
N GLY A 38 -12.68 15.80 4.19
CA GLY A 38 -12.58 17.26 4.16
C GLY A 38 -11.83 17.88 5.36
N THR A 39 -11.08 17.07 6.09
CA THR A 39 -10.30 17.50 7.25
C THR A 39 -8.96 18.09 6.83
N GLN A 40 -8.61 19.30 7.28
CA GLN A 40 -7.38 19.99 6.82
C GLN A 40 -6.08 19.34 7.33
N SER A 41 -6.07 18.77 8.53
CA SER A 41 -4.85 18.21 9.14
C SER A 41 -5.08 16.99 10.04
N THR A 42 -6.33 16.60 10.27
CA THR A 42 -6.69 15.50 11.17
C THR A 42 -7.24 14.31 10.38
N PRO A 43 -6.71 13.09 10.52
CA PRO A 43 -5.50 12.72 11.26
C PRO A 43 -4.22 13.25 10.61
N SER A 44 -3.18 13.48 11.43
CA SER A 44 -1.89 13.95 10.93
C SER A 44 -1.21 12.89 10.05
N ASN A 45 -0.33 13.31 9.14
CA ASN A 45 0.42 12.38 8.28
C ASN A 45 1.18 11.33 9.12
N GLN A 46 1.74 11.73 10.26
CA GLN A 46 2.48 10.84 11.14
C GLN A 46 1.59 9.74 11.72
N VAL A 47 0.34 10.06 12.09
CA VAL A 47 -0.62 9.07 12.60
C VAL A 47 -1.01 8.08 11.49
N LEU A 48 -1.27 8.56 10.28
CA LEU A 48 -1.61 7.69 9.14
C LEU A 48 -0.44 6.76 8.78
N ILE A 49 0.79 7.29 8.77
CA ILE A 49 2.00 6.49 8.53
C ILE A 49 2.18 5.46 9.64
N GLY A 50 2.02 5.84 10.91
CA GLY A 50 2.12 4.93 12.04
C GLY A 50 1.11 3.78 11.94
N LEU A 51 -0.16 4.10 11.64
CA LEU A 51 -1.20 3.09 11.41
C LEU A 51 -0.83 2.17 10.24
N ALA A 52 -0.39 2.73 9.11
CA ALA A 52 0.01 1.96 7.94
C ALA A 52 1.18 1.01 8.25
N LEU A 53 2.18 1.46 9.03
CA LEU A 53 3.31 0.64 9.47
C LEU A 53 2.84 -0.55 10.31
N PHE A 54 2.01 -0.32 11.34
CA PHE A 54 1.53 -1.40 12.20
C PHE A 54 0.69 -2.42 11.43
N LEU A 55 -0.21 -1.97 10.55
CA LEU A 55 -1.00 -2.87 9.70
C LEU A 55 -0.09 -3.66 8.74
N THR A 56 0.95 -3.02 8.19
CA THR A 56 1.92 -3.70 7.32
C THR A 56 2.68 -4.78 8.07
N ILE A 57 3.13 -4.50 9.30
CA ILE A 57 3.83 -5.48 10.14
C ILE A 57 2.95 -6.71 10.36
N VAL A 58 1.66 -6.52 10.67
CA VAL A 58 0.71 -7.62 10.88
C VAL A 58 0.54 -8.47 9.61
N ILE A 59 0.44 -7.84 8.43
CA ILE A 59 0.28 -8.56 7.16
C ILE A 59 1.55 -9.30 6.76
N VAL A 60 2.72 -8.67 6.93
CA VAL A 60 4.02 -9.18 6.46
C VAL A 60 4.67 -10.15 7.45
N GLN A 61 4.22 -10.19 8.72
CA GLN A 61 4.75 -11.08 9.75
C GLN A 61 5.03 -12.53 9.27
N PRO A 62 4.09 -13.27 8.64
CA PRO A 62 4.37 -14.64 8.19
C PRO A 62 5.46 -14.70 7.13
N VAL A 63 5.47 -13.75 6.18
CA VAL A 63 6.50 -13.68 5.14
C VAL A 63 7.88 -13.40 5.77
N ALA A 64 7.96 -12.48 6.73
CA ALA A 64 9.20 -12.16 7.42
C ALA A 64 9.73 -13.37 8.23
N ALA A 65 8.84 -14.14 8.86
CA ALA A 65 9.19 -15.37 9.57
C ALA A 65 9.76 -16.42 8.60
N ASP A 66 9.13 -16.63 7.45
CA ASP A 66 9.62 -17.56 6.43
C ASP A 66 11.00 -17.14 5.88
N ILE A 67 11.20 -15.84 5.62
CA ILE A 67 12.51 -15.30 5.18
C ILE A 67 13.58 -15.58 6.24
N TYR A 68 13.25 -15.41 7.52
CA TYR A 68 14.16 -15.66 8.63
C TYR A 68 14.57 -17.13 8.71
N HIS A 69 13.62 -18.05 8.71
CA HIS A 69 13.87 -19.49 8.84
C HIS A 69 14.52 -20.13 7.60
N LEU A 70 14.20 -19.65 6.39
CA LEU A 70 14.75 -20.22 5.15
C LEU A 70 16.07 -19.61 4.72
N GLY A 71 16.32 -18.34 5.06
CA GLY A 71 17.50 -17.61 4.63
C GLY A 71 18.49 -17.33 5.77
N TRP A 72 18.03 -16.61 6.80
CA TRP A 72 18.92 -16.07 7.83
C TRP A 72 19.44 -17.12 8.82
N GLU A 73 18.56 -17.93 9.40
CA GLU A 73 18.92 -18.95 10.39
C GLU A 73 19.93 -19.97 9.83
N PRO A 74 19.74 -20.55 8.62
CA PRO A 74 20.72 -21.47 8.04
C PRO A 74 22.04 -20.79 7.64
N LEU A 75 22.04 -19.50 7.31
CA LEU A 75 23.26 -18.74 7.05
C LEU A 75 24.08 -18.57 8.32
N GLN A 76 23.43 -18.25 9.43
CA GLN A 76 24.06 -18.08 10.73
C GLN A 76 24.65 -19.40 11.26
N ASP A 77 23.97 -20.52 10.98
CA ASP A 77 24.45 -21.86 11.30
C ASP A 77 25.57 -22.36 10.37
N GLY A 78 25.98 -21.57 9.37
CA GLY A 78 26.97 -21.95 8.37
C GLY A 78 26.50 -23.04 7.40
N ARG A 79 25.18 -23.31 7.35
CA ARG A 79 24.57 -24.32 6.46
C ARG A 79 24.36 -23.81 5.04
N LEU A 80 24.24 -22.49 4.85
CA LEU A 80 24.11 -21.84 3.54
C LEU A 80 25.23 -20.83 3.32
N SER A 81 25.66 -20.68 2.06
CA SER A 81 26.45 -19.51 1.67
C SER A 81 25.55 -18.24 1.63
N PRO A 82 26.12 -17.02 1.71
CA PRO A 82 25.35 -15.79 1.61
C PRO A 82 24.47 -15.70 0.35
N GLN A 83 24.95 -16.25 -0.77
CA GLN A 83 24.21 -16.28 -2.03
C GLN A 83 23.05 -17.26 -1.98
N GLN A 84 23.26 -18.46 -1.43
CA GLN A 84 22.18 -19.44 -1.25
C GLN A 84 21.13 -18.95 -0.23
N ALA A 85 21.56 -18.27 0.82
CA ALA A 85 20.67 -17.67 1.81
C ALA A 85 19.78 -16.60 1.18
N PHE A 86 20.32 -15.78 0.28
CA PHE A 86 19.54 -14.81 -0.50
C PHE A 86 18.56 -15.52 -1.45
N ASP A 87 19.01 -16.55 -2.17
CA ASP A 87 18.17 -17.29 -3.11
C ASP A 87 17.00 -17.99 -2.41
N GLN A 88 17.24 -18.61 -1.23
CA GLN A 88 16.20 -19.26 -0.44
C GLN A 88 15.30 -18.23 0.27
N GLY A 89 15.90 -17.23 0.90
CA GLY A 89 15.20 -16.17 1.62
C GLY A 89 14.38 -15.26 0.71
N SER A 90 14.68 -15.18 -0.60
CA SER A 90 13.87 -14.40 -1.54
C SER A 90 12.59 -15.11 -1.99
N LYS A 91 12.45 -16.43 -1.78
CA LYS A 91 11.29 -17.21 -2.24
C LYS A 91 9.97 -16.78 -1.58
N PRO A 92 9.88 -16.61 -0.24
CA PRO A 92 8.64 -16.17 0.40
C PRO A 92 8.20 -14.79 -0.10
N LEU A 93 9.17 -13.87 -0.27
CA LEU A 93 8.91 -12.55 -0.85
C LEU A 93 8.39 -12.66 -2.28
N ARG A 94 8.99 -13.50 -3.13
CA ARG A 94 8.51 -13.73 -4.51
C ARG A 94 7.08 -14.25 -4.51
N THR A 95 6.78 -15.25 -3.70
CA THR A 95 5.42 -15.81 -3.55
C THR A 95 4.43 -14.72 -3.12
N PHE A 96 4.81 -13.90 -2.15
CA PHE A 96 4.01 -12.77 -1.70
C PHE A 96 3.74 -11.77 -2.83
N LEU A 97 4.79 -11.31 -3.52
CA LEU A 97 4.66 -10.32 -4.59
C LEU A 97 3.82 -10.84 -5.78
N VAL A 98 4.01 -12.11 -6.19
CA VAL A 98 3.20 -12.74 -7.25
C VAL A 98 1.73 -12.74 -6.90
N ARG A 99 1.37 -13.01 -5.63
CA ARG A 99 -0.04 -13.06 -5.20
C ARG A 99 -0.79 -11.74 -5.42
N PHE A 100 -0.08 -10.61 -5.36
CA PHE A 100 -0.68 -9.27 -5.43
C PHE A 100 -0.33 -8.51 -6.71
N ALA A 101 0.68 -8.95 -7.45
CA ALA A 101 0.99 -8.43 -8.77
C ALA A 101 -0.02 -8.96 -9.81
N ARG A 102 -0.62 -8.06 -10.59
CA ARG A 102 -1.58 -8.44 -11.65
C ARG A 102 -0.83 -9.05 -12.83
N ASP A 103 -1.37 -10.10 -13.43
CA ASP A 103 -0.77 -10.75 -14.62
C ASP A 103 -0.48 -9.76 -15.75
N LYS A 104 -1.38 -8.80 -15.98
CA LYS A 104 -1.21 -7.75 -17.00
C LYS A 104 0.01 -6.88 -16.71
N ASP A 105 0.24 -6.55 -15.44
CA ASP A 105 1.35 -5.70 -15.03
C ASP A 105 2.68 -6.47 -15.04
N ILE A 106 2.66 -7.76 -14.69
CA ILE A 106 3.82 -8.66 -14.85
C ILE A 106 4.21 -8.76 -16.33
N ARG A 107 3.24 -9.01 -17.24
CA ARG A 107 3.49 -9.10 -18.68
C ARG A 107 4.11 -7.83 -19.25
N LEU A 108 3.62 -6.67 -18.85
CA LEU A 108 4.19 -5.38 -19.27
C LEU A 108 5.69 -5.30 -18.93
N PHE A 109 6.08 -5.67 -17.71
CA PHE A 109 7.49 -5.61 -17.33
C PHE A 109 8.34 -6.74 -17.92
N LEU A 110 7.76 -7.90 -18.24
CA LEU A 110 8.46 -8.93 -19.02
C LEU A 110 8.76 -8.45 -20.45
N GLU A 111 7.80 -7.78 -21.09
CA GLU A 111 7.97 -7.18 -22.42
C GLU A 111 9.06 -6.09 -22.40
N ILE A 112 9.02 -5.19 -21.42
CA ILE A 112 10.04 -4.14 -21.24
C ILE A 112 11.43 -4.76 -21.01
N ALA A 113 11.51 -5.80 -20.19
CA ALA A 113 12.76 -6.49 -19.87
C ALA A 113 13.23 -7.46 -20.98
N HIS A 114 12.49 -7.59 -22.09
CA HIS A 114 12.77 -8.54 -23.18
C HIS A 114 13.02 -9.97 -22.66
N THR A 115 12.34 -10.34 -21.58
CA THR A 115 12.50 -11.65 -20.93
C THR A 115 11.46 -12.61 -21.48
N PRO A 116 11.82 -13.87 -21.80
CA PRO A 116 10.83 -14.84 -22.28
C PRO A 116 9.73 -15.07 -21.24
N PRO A 117 8.52 -15.45 -21.66
CA PRO A 117 7.43 -15.75 -20.75
C PRO A 117 7.86 -16.83 -19.75
N PRO A 118 7.67 -16.61 -18.43
CA PRO A 118 8.04 -17.59 -17.43
C PRO A 118 7.14 -18.84 -17.55
N HIS A 119 7.72 -20.03 -17.34
CA HIS A 119 6.97 -21.28 -17.32
C HIS A 119 6.22 -21.47 -15.99
N SER A 120 6.77 -20.91 -14.91
CA SER A 120 6.15 -20.91 -13.59
C SER A 120 6.33 -19.56 -12.89
N PRO A 121 5.47 -19.21 -11.92
CA PRO A 121 5.67 -18.02 -11.09
C PRO A 121 7.00 -18.02 -10.32
N ALA A 122 7.59 -19.20 -10.12
CA ALA A 122 8.90 -19.34 -9.51
C ALA A 122 10.04 -18.86 -10.42
N ASP A 123 9.84 -18.75 -11.72
CA ASP A 123 10.88 -18.30 -12.67
C ASP A 123 10.95 -16.77 -12.79
N LEU A 124 10.02 -16.05 -12.15
CA LEU A 124 9.97 -14.59 -12.19
C LEU A 124 11.10 -13.96 -11.38
N ASN A 125 11.93 -13.16 -12.05
CA ASN A 125 12.97 -12.38 -11.41
C ASN A 125 12.36 -11.21 -10.60
N LEU A 126 12.92 -10.93 -9.42
CA LEU A 126 12.53 -9.79 -8.58
C LEU A 126 12.66 -8.44 -9.32
N SER A 127 13.59 -8.30 -10.27
CA SER A 127 13.75 -7.09 -11.08
C SER A 127 12.51 -6.76 -11.93
N VAL A 128 11.74 -7.77 -12.32
CA VAL A 128 10.46 -7.63 -13.05
C VAL A 128 9.30 -7.56 -12.06
N LEU A 129 9.33 -8.42 -11.05
CA LEU A 129 8.21 -8.61 -10.15
C LEU A 129 7.98 -7.42 -9.20
N ILE A 130 9.06 -6.82 -8.68
CA ILE A 130 8.99 -5.65 -7.79
C ILE A 130 8.27 -4.47 -8.48
N PRO A 131 8.68 -3.98 -9.66
CA PRO A 131 8.00 -2.88 -10.30
C PRO A 131 6.57 -3.24 -10.76
N ALA A 132 6.33 -4.50 -11.17
CA ALA A 132 4.98 -4.98 -11.48
C ALA A 132 4.04 -4.96 -10.27
N TYR A 133 4.53 -5.41 -9.11
CA TYR A 133 3.82 -5.33 -7.83
C TYR A 133 3.51 -3.89 -7.46
N ILE A 134 4.51 -2.99 -7.49
CA ILE A 134 4.33 -1.57 -7.15
C ILE A 134 3.23 -0.95 -8.02
N LEU A 135 3.24 -1.21 -9.33
CA LEU A 135 2.22 -0.71 -10.25
C LEU A 135 0.83 -1.28 -9.93
N SER A 136 0.76 -2.56 -9.58
CA SER A 136 -0.48 -3.25 -9.20
C SER A 136 -1.07 -2.69 -7.91
N GLU A 137 -0.22 -2.43 -6.91
CA GLU A 137 -0.61 -1.84 -5.63
C GLU A 137 -1.07 -0.39 -5.77
N LEU A 138 -0.38 0.41 -6.59
CA LEU A 138 -0.80 1.77 -6.93
C LEU A 138 -2.21 1.77 -7.52
N LYS A 139 -2.44 0.95 -8.56
CA LYS A 139 -3.76 0.83 -9.19
C LYS A 139 -4.83 0.41 -8.19
N THR A 140 -4.54 -0.60 -7.37
CA THR A 140 -5.49 -1.11 -6.37
C THR A 140 -5.80 -0.06 -5.30
N GLY A 141 -4.77 0.61 -4.78
CA GLY A 141 -4.93 1.68 -3.79
C GLY A 141 -5.76 2.86 -4.31
N PHE A 142 -5.52 3.29 -5.55
CA PHE A 142 -6.32 4.35 -6.19
C PHE A 142 -7.76 3.91 -6.46
N GLN A 143 -7.97 2.66 -6.88
CA GLN A 143 -9.32 2.12 -7.08
C GLN A 143 -10.13 2.10 -5.77
N ILE A 144 -9.53 1.59 -4.69
CA ILE A 144 -10.15 1.58 -3.35
C ILE A 144 -10.41 3.03 -2.90
N GLY A 145 -9.41 3.91 -3.03
CA GLY A 145 -9.53 5.32 -2.68
C GLY A 145 -10.66 6.03 -3.41
N ALA A 146 -10.80 5.80 -4.73
CA ALA A 146 -11.87 6.37 -5.53
C ALA A 146 -13.26 5.87 -5.09
N VAL A 147 -13.42 4.57 -4.83
CA VAL A 147 -14.69 4.00 -4.35
C VAL A 147 -15.05 4.55 -2.97
N LEU A 148 -14.08 4.67 -2.05
CA LEU A 148 -14.29 5.29 -0.75
C LEU A 148 -14.68 6.77 -0.83
N PHE A 149 -14.26 7.46 -1.89
CA PHE A 149 -14.57 8.89 -2.08
C PHE A 149 -16.03 9.13 -2.48
N LEU A 150 -16.67 8.18 -3.17
CA LEU A 150 -18.03 8.30 -3.71
C LEU A 150 -19.11 8.74 -2.69
N PRO A 151 -19.28 8.09 -1.52
CA PRO A 151 -20.31 8.51 -0.57
C PRO A 151 -20.12 9.94 -0.07
N PHE A 152 -18.87 10.38 0.12
CA PHE A 152 -18.56 11.74 0.57
C PHE A 152 -18.80 12.77 -0.52
N LEU A 153 -18.53 12.42 -1.78
CA LEU A 153 -18.83 13.26 -2.94
C LEU A 153 -20.33 13.53 -3.06
N VAL A 154 -21.17 12.53 -2.80
CA VAL A 154 -22.63 12.71 -2.79
C VAL A 154 -23.04 13.73 -1.73
N ILE A 155 -22.45 13.67 -0.53
CA ILE A 155 -22.71 14.68 0.52
C ILE A 155 -22.30 16.07 0.05
N ASP A 156 -21.12 16.21 -0.56
CA ASP A 156 -20.67 17.51 -1.08
C ASP A 156 -21.63 18.09 -2.12
N LEU A 157 -22.09 17.27 -3.07
CA LEU A 157 -23.02 17.71 -4.12
C LEU A 157 -24.38 18.12 -3.55
N VAL A 158 -24.90 17.38 -2.56
CA VAL A 158 -26.16 17.71 -1.89
C VAL A 158 -26.01 18.99 -1.07
N VAL A 159 -24.97 19.12 -0.25
CA VAL A 159 -24.74 20.30 0.57
C VAL A 159 -24.51 21.54 -0.29
N ALA A 160 -23.74 21.42 -1.39
CA ALA A 160 -23.52 22.52 -2.31
C ALA A 160 -24.82 22.99 -2.98
N SER A 161 -25.67 22.07 -3.46
CA SER A 161 -26.94 22.44 -4.11
C SER A 161 -27.91 23.12 -3.13
N VAL A 162 -27.97 22.67 -1.88
CA VAL A 162 -28.80 23.32 -0.82
C VAL A 162 -28.24 24.70 -0.45
N THR A 163 -26.93 24.82 -0.27
CA THR A 163 -26.28 26.09 0.09
C THR A 163 -26.47 27.16 -0.97
N LEU A 164 -26.33 26.77 -2.25
CA LEU A 164 -26.59 27.65 -3.39
C LEU A 164 -28.07 28.08 -3.45
N SER A 165 -28.99 27.17 -3.15
CA SER A 165 -30.44 27.45 -3.15
C SER A 165 -30.86 28.44 -2.06
N ILE A 166 -30.16 28.48 -0.92
CA ILE A 166 -30.41 29.45 0.18
C ILE A 166 -29.74 30.81 -0.10
N GLY A 167 -28.91 30.92 -1.13
CA GLY A 167 -28.21 32.15 -1.51
C GLY A 167 -26.91 32.40 -0.73
N MET A 168 -26.39 31.41 -0.01
CA MET A 168 -25.13 31.50 0.75
C MET A 168 -23.91 31.26 -0.16
N VAL A 169 -23.66 32.15 -1.11
CA VAL A 169 -22.56 32.00 -2.09
C VAL A 169 -21.17 32.21 -1.47
N GLN A 170 -21.08 32.93 -0.34
CA GLN A 170 -19.79 33.33 0.27
C GLN A 170 -19.16 32.27 1.17
N LEU A 171 -19.93 31.28 1.66
CA LEU A 171 -19.40 30.21 2.49
C LEU A 171 -19.01 29.01 1.61
N PRO A 172 -17.76 28.52 1.67
CA PRO A 172 -17.37 27.33 0.93
C PRO A 172 -18.23 26.12 1.33
N PRO A 173 -18.92 25.43 0.41
CA PRO A 173 -19.78 24.30 0.74
C PRO A 173 -19.09 23.19 1.54
N ILE A 174 -17.77 23.03 1.38
CA ILE A 174 -16.97 22.04 2.10
C ILE A 174 -16.92 22.26 3.61
N MET A 175 -17.00 23.53 4.06
CA MET A 175 -17.05 23.87 5.49
C MET A 175 -18.35 23.40 6.13
N ILE A 176 -19.43 23.36 5.34
CA ILE A 176 -20.74 22.89 5.77
C ILE A 176 -20.81 21.37 5.66
N SER A 177 -20.24 20.76 4.64
CA SER A 177 -20.32 19.31 4.42
C SER A 177 -19.41 18.50 5.34
N ALA A 178 -18.25 19.03 5.75
CA ALA A 178 -17.27 18.29 6.55
C ALA A 178 -17.85 17.72 7.87
N PRO A 179 -18.61 18.47 8.71
CA PRO A 179 -19.25 17.91 9.89
C PRO A 179 -20.19 16.73 9.58
N PHE A 180 -20.98 16.79 8.50
CA PHE A 180 -21.88 15.70 8.10
C PHE A 180 -21.11 14.46 7.66
N LYS A 181 -20.02 14.64 6.91
CA LYS A 181 -19.14 13.53 6.50
C LYS A 181 -18.52 12.83 7.70
N ILE A 182 -18.00 13.61 8.65
CA ILE A 182 -17.41 13.08 9.90
C ILE A 182 -18.48 12.32 10.70
N LEU A 183 -19.67 12.90 10.85
CA LEU A 183 -20.78 12.27 11.56
C LEU A 183 -21.17 10.94 10.89
N LEU A 184 -21.38 10.92 9.58
CA LEU A 184 -21.68 9.70 8.84
C LEU A 184 -20.58 8.66 9.05
N PHE A 185 -19.32 9.06 8.89
CA PHE A 185 -18.18 8.16 9.01
C PHE A 185 -18.08 7.53 10.41
N VAL A 186 -18.35 8.29 11.47
CA VAL A 186 -18.37 7.77 12.84
C VAL A 186 -19.58 6.86 13.08
N LEU A 187 -20.77 7.25 12.58
CA LEU A 187 -22.01 6.48 12.78
C LEU A 187 -21.96 5.08 12.15
N VAL A 188 -21.24 4.92 11.05
CA VAL A 188 -21.08 3.62 10.36
C VAL A 188 -19.86 2.82 10.82
N ASP A 189 -19.17 3.27 11.88
CA ASP A 189 -17.88 2.70 12.30
C ASP A 189 -16.86 2.64 11.15
N GLY A 190 -16.70 3.76 10.45
CA GLY A 190 -15.96 3.83 9.20
C GLY A 190 -14.48 3.44 9.30
N TRP A 191 -13.84 3.66 10.45
CA TRP A 191 -12.46 3.21 10.69
C TRP A 191 -12.36 1.68 10.67
N ASN A 192 -13.29 0.99 11.33
CA ASN A 192 -13.37 -0.47 11.32
C ASN A 192 -13.65 -1.00 9.91
N LEU A 193 -14.58 -0.39 9.18
CA LEU A 193 -14.89 -0.77 7.81
C LEU A 193 -13.68 -0.63 6.87
N VAL A 194 -12.98 0.51 6.94
CA VAL A 194 -11.83 0.78 6.06
C VAL A 194 -10.65 -0.12 6.41
N VAL A 195 -10.26 -0.20 7.70
CA VAL A 195 -9.13 -1.04 8.14
C VAL A 195 -9.47 -2.51 7.91
N GLY A 196 -10.67 -2.96 8.27
CA GLY A 196 -11.13 -4.33 8.06
C GLY A 196 -11.15 -4.73 6.59
N SER A 197 -11.61 -3.85 5.70
CA SER A 197 -11.61 -4.10 4.25
C SER A 197 -10.19 -4.14 3.67
N LEU A 198 -9.30 -3.25 4.15
CA LEU A 198 -7.88 -3.27 3.79
C LEU A 198 -7.23 -4.58 4.20
N MET A 199 -7.40 -5.02 5.44
CA MET A 199 -6.81 -6.28 5.92
C MET A 199 -7.35 -7.47 5.12
N LYS A 200 -8.66 -7.55 4.89
CA LYS A 200 -9.27 -8.60 4.07
C LYS A 200 -8.76 -8.60 2.63
N SER A 201 -8.30 -7.48 2.09
CA SER A 201 -7.72 -7.42 0.74
C SER A 201 -6.33 -8.09 0.62
N PHE A 202 -5.73 -8.48 1.75
CA PHE A 202 -4.44 -9.19 1.82
C PHE A 202 -4.55 -10.63 2.35
N TYR A 203 -5.72 -11.06 2.84
CA TYR A 203 -5.95 -12.41 3.35
C TYR A 203 -6.71 -13.29 2.35
#